data_AF-A0A1K2IT53-F1
#
_entry.id   AF-A0A1K2IT53-F1
#
_cell.length_a   1.000
_cell.length_b   1.000
_cell.length_c   1.000
_cell.angle_alpha   90.00
_cell.angle_beta   90.00
_cell.angle_gamma   90.00
#
_symmetry.space_group_name_H-M   'P 1'
#
loop_
_entity.id
_entity.type
_entity.pdbx_description
1 polymer ?
#
loop_
_entity_poly.entity_id
_entity_poly.type
_entity_poly.pdbx_seq_one_letter_code
_entity_poly.pdbx_strand_id
1 'polypeptide(L)'
;MKNNITLISNILILFYAIIICYLSINGLIDNSILHLGISLGMLILISVTYIKRKITRIEVISIILNILLSGICIYLLVVLFQLDVRN
;
A
#
# COMPACT_ATOMS: atom_id res chain seq x y z
N MET A 1 17.74 -11.79 7.44
CA MET A 1 17.66 -11.18 6.09
C MET A 1 16.23 -11.08 5.54
N LYS A 2 15.40 -12.14 5.56
CA LYS A 2 14.02 -12.09 5.04
C LYS A 2 13.16 -10.94 5.61
N ASN A 3 13.24 -10.67 6.92
CA ASN A 3 12.45 -9.58 7.55
C ASN A 3 12.86 -8.18 7.07
N ASN A 4 14.15 -7.96 6.82
CA ASN A 4 14.66 -6.67 6.32
C ASN A 4 14.14 -6.40 4.90
N ILE A 5 14.05 -7.43 4.06
CA ILE A 5 13.53 -7.32 2.70
C ILE A 5 12.07 -6.87 2.73
N THR A 6 11.23 -7.49 3.56
CA THR A 6 9.82 -7.09 3.72
C THR A 6 9.64 -5.68 4.25
N LEU A 7 10.49 -5.25 5.20
CA LEU A 7 10.43 -3.89 5.74
C LEU A 7 10.78 -2.86 4.65
N ILE A 8 11.82 -3.15 3.85
CA ILE A 8 12.19 -2.35 2.68
C ILE A 8 11.06 -2.36 1.64
N SER A 9 10.43 -3.50 1.36
CA SER A 9 9.28 -3.60 0.44
C SER A 9 8.11 -2.74 0.90
N ASN A 10 7.77 -2.73 2.18
CA ASN A 10 6.70 -1.89 2.71
C ASN A 10 7.01 -0.40 2.57
N ILE A 11 8.26 0.01 2.81
CA ILE A 11 8.71 1.40 2.59
C ILE A 11 8.61 1.78 1.10
N LEU A 12 9.04 0.90 0.20
CA LEU A 12 8.97 1.13 -1.24
C LEU A 12 7.52 1.26 -1.73
N ILE A 13 6.61 0.41 -1.24
CA ILE A 13 5.17 0.48 -1.57
C ILE A 13 4.58 1.81 -1.09
N LEU A 14 4.97 2.28 0.10
CA LEU A 14 4.53 3.59 0.62
C LEU A 14 4.98 4.73 -0.30
N PHE A 15 6.27 4.77 -0.65
CA PHE A 15 6.79 5.80 -1.56
C PHE A 15 6.08 5.77 -2.92
N TYR A 16 5.85 4.57 -3.45
CA TYR A 16 5.12 4.39 -4.71
C TYR A 16 3.69 4.94 -4.64
N ALA A 17 2.94 4.64 -3.57
CA ALA A 17 1.59 5.16 -3.36
C ALA A 17 1.56 6.70 -3.28
N ILE A 18 2.52 7.32 -2.59
CA ILE A 18 2.64 8.78 -2.48
C ILE A 18 2.89 9.42 -3.86
N ILE A 19 3.83 8.87 -4.63
CA ILE A 19 4.17 9.39 -5.96
C ILE A 19 2.96 9.32 -6.90
N ILE A 20 2.23 8.21 -6.89
CA ILE A 20 1.04 8.05 -7.74
C ILE A 20 -0.08 9.01 -7.35
N CYS A 21 -0.31 9.20 -6.04
CA CYS A 21 -1.29 10.19 -5.59
C CYS A 21 -0.91 11.60 -6.05
N TYR A 22 0.37 11.97 -5.91
CA TYR A 22 0.86 13.26 -6.38
C TYR A 22 0.68 13.45 -7.89
N LEU A 23 1.06 12.46 -8.69
CA LEU A 23 0.90 12.51 -10.15
C LEU A 23 -0.57 12.56 -10.56
N SER A 24 -1.45 11.83 -9.86
CA SER A 24 -2.89 11.84 -10.10
C SER A 24 -3.54 13.18 -9.78
N ILE A 25 -3.20 13.80 -8.65
CA ILE A 25 -3.76 15.10 -8.25
C ILE A 25 -3.39 16.18 -9.26
N ASN A 26 -2.20 16.07 -9.87
CA ASN A 26 -1.73 16.99 -10.91
C ASN A 26 -2.25 16.64 -12.32
N GLY A 27 -3.11 15.62 -12.47
CA GLY A 27 -3.66 15.21 -13.76
C GLY A 27 -2.62 14.64 -14.73
N LEU A 28 -1.49 14.14 -14.23
CA LEU A 28 -0.40 13.60 -15.05
C LEU A 28 -0.60 12.13 -15.41
N ILE A 29 -1.51 11.43 -14.73
CA ILE A 29 -1.79 10.00 -14.91
C ILE A 29 -3.28 9.72 -14.71
N ASP A 30 -3.94 9.13 -15.72
CA ASP A 30 -5.37 8.79 -15.67
C ASP A 30 -5.66 7.44 -14.95
N ASN A 31 -4.65 6.57 -14.81
CA ASN A 31 -4.83 5.22 -14.25
C ASN A 31 -4.39 5.09 -12.79
N SER A 32 -4.43 6.19 -12.02
CA SER A 32 -3.96 6.23 -10.62
C SER A 32 -4.69 5.24 -9.70
N ILE A 33 -5.99 5.02 -9.93
CA ILE A 33 -6.82 4.04 -9.22
C ILE A 33 -6.26 2.62 -9.39
N LEU A 34 -5.90 2.24 -10.62
CA LEU A 34 -5.34 0.93 -10.93
C LEU A 34 -4.00 0.72 -10.22
N HIS A 35 -3.13 1.73 -10.22
CA HIS A 35 -1.84 1.68 -9.55
C HIS A 35 -1.94 1.58 -8.02
N LEU A 36 -2.89 2.28 -7.40
CA LEU A 36 -3.17 2.13 -5.97
C LEU A 36 -3.80 0.78 -5.64
N GLY A 37 -4.67 0.26 -6.50
CA GLY A 37 -5.22 -1.10 -6.37
C GLY A 37 -4.13 -2.18 -6.36
N ILE A 38 -3.13 -2.07 -7.24
CA ILE A 38 -1.96 -2.97 -7.27
C ILE A 38 -1.16 -2.88 -5.96
N SER A 39 -0.94 -1.65 -5.46
CA SER A 39 -0.22 -1.41 -4.20
C SER A 39 -0.94 -2.08 -3.01
N LEU A 40 -2.27 -1.98 -2.97
CA LEU A 40 -3.14 -2.61 -1.98
C LEU A 40 -3.07 -4.14 -2.06
N GLY A 41 -3.12 -4.70 -3.27
CA GLY A 41 -2.97 -6.14 -3.51
C GLY A 41 -1.64 -6.69 -3.02
N MET A 42 -0.54 -5.94 -3.23
CA MET A 42 0.79 -6.32 -2.74
C MET A 42 0.87 -6.31 -1.20
N LEU A 43 0.29 -5.31 -0.53
CA LEU A 43 0.25 -5.24 0.93
C LEU A 43 -0.56 -6.41 1.53
N ILE A 44 -1.68 -6.79 0.90
CA ILE A 44 -2.48 -7.96 1.31
C ILE A 44 -1.68 -9.25 1.13
N LEU A 45 -1.01 -9.42 -0.01
CA LEU A 45 -0.18 -10.60 -0.29
C LEU A 45 0.93 -10.80 0.75
N ILE A 46 1.61 -9.71 1.11
CA ILE A 46 2.64 -9.70 2.17
C ILE A 46 2.00 -10.09 3.51
N SER A 47 0.82 -9.57 3.84
CA SER A 47 0.10 -9.90 5.08
C SER A 47 -0.30 -11.38 5.16
N VAL A 48 -0.80 -11.96 4.07
CA VAL A 48 -1.16 -13.39 3.99
C VAL A 48 0.07 -14.29 4.12
N THR A 49 1.22 -13.86 3.59
CA THR A 49 2.47 -14.63 3.74
C THR A 49 2.99 -14.64 5.18
N TYR A 50 2.68 -13.62 5.98
CA TYR A 50 2.99 -13.61 7.42
C TYR A 50 2.09 -14.54 8.23
N ILE A 51 0.79 -14.59 7.93
CA ILE A 51 -0.19 -15.44 8.65
C ILE A 51 0.18 -16.93 8.54
N LYS A 52 0.78 -17.35 7.42
CA LYS A 52 1.22 -18.74 7.21
C LYS A 52 2.46 -19.16 8.02
N ARG A 53 3.14 -18.25 8.73
CA ARG A 53 4.38 -18.54 9.49
C ARG A 53 4.12 -18.52 11.00
N LYS A 54 4.91 -19.31 11.76
CA LYS A 54 4.95 -19.23 13.23
C LYS A 54 5.32 -17.81 13.65
N ILE A 55 4.37 -17.09 14.23
CA ILE A 55 4.45 -15.65 14.46
C ILE A 55 5.47 -15.33 15.56
N THR A 56 6.55 -14.68 15.18
CA THR A 56 7.53 -14.07 16.10
C THR A 56 7.14 -12.60 16.40
N ARG A 57 7.57 -12.04 17.54
CA ARG A 57 7.20 -10.66 17.95
C ARG A 57 7.52 -9.59 16.90
N ILE A 58 8.58 -9.77 16.11
CA ILE A 58 8.98 -8.84 15.04
C ILE A 58 7.96 -8.85 13.89
N GLU A 59 7.42 -10.02 13.56
CA GLU A 59 6.42 -10.16 12.49
C GLU A 59 5.08 -9.52 12.87
N VAL A 60 4.72 -9.52 14.16
CA VAL A 60 3.54 -8.80 14.66
C VAL A 60 3.64 -7.31 14.34
N ILE A 61 4.80 -6.68 14.57
CA ILE A 61 5.03 -5.27 14.25
C ILE A 61 4.90 -5.04 12.74
N SER A 62 5.47 -5.94 11.92
CA SER A 62 5.34 -5.86 10.46
C SER A 62 3.89 -5.99 9.98
N ILE A 63 3.10 -6.88 10.59
CA ILE A 63 1.67 -7.06 10.29
C ILE A 63 0.89 -5.79 10.64
N ILE A 64 1.09 -5.22 11.84
CA ILE A 64 0.42 -3.98 12.26
C ILE A 64 0.75 -2.84 11.30
N LEU A 65 2.03 -2.69 10.94
CA LEU A 65 2.47 -1.67 9.99
C LEU A 65 1.83 -1.86 8.61
N ASN A 66 1.66 -3.11 8.17
CA ASN A 66 0.98 -3.43 6.92
C ASN A 66 -0.52 -3.08 6.94
N ILE A 67 -1.20 -3.33 8.06
CA ILE A 67 -2.62 -2.97 8.24
C ILE A 67 -2.79 -1.44 8.16
N LEU A 68 -1.92 -0.69 8.84
CA LEU A 68 -1.93 0.78 8.78
C LEU A 68 -1.70 1.28 7.35
N LEU A 69 -0.70 0.74 6.64
CA LEU A 69 -0.41 1.10 5.25
C LEU A 69 -1.58 0.76 4.31
N SER A 70 -2.23 -0.38 4.52
CA SER A 70 -3.40 -0.78 3.74
C SER A 70 -4.55 0.20 3.96
N GLY A 71 -4.78 0.62 5.21
CA GLY A 71 -5.78 1.64 5.53
C GLY A 71 -5.52 2.98 4.84
N ILE A 72 -4.27 3.43 4.79
CA ILE A 72 -3.87 4.65 4.07
C ILE A 72 -4.14 4.49 2.56
N CYS A 73 -3.78 3.35 1.96
CA CYS A 73 -4.04 3.09 0.54
C CYS A 73 -5.55 3.11 0.24
N ILE A 74 -6.38 2.47 1.09
CA ILE A 74 -7.85 2.50 0.94
C ILE A 74 -8.37 3.95 0.99
N TYR A 75 -7.93 4.73 1.98
CA TYR A 75 -8.34 6.13 2.11
C TYR A 75 -7.99 6.95 0.86
N LEU A 76 -6.75 6.82 0.36
CA LEU A 76 -6.31 7.52 -0.85
C LEU A 76 -7.12 7.10 -2.08
N LEU A 77 -7.47 5.82 -2.19
CA LEU A 77 -8.29 5.30 -3.27
C LEU A 77 -9.70 5.92 -3.26
N VAL A 78 -10.32 6.06 -2.07
CA VAL A 78 -11.61 6.75 -1.92
C VAL A 78 -11.50 8.23 -2.30
N VAL A 79 -10.44 8.92 -1.86
CA VAL A 79 -10.21 10.33 -2.20
C VAL A 79 -10.05 10.52 -3.72
N LEU A 80 -9.28 9.67 -4.37
CA LEU A 80 -9.11 9.75 -5.83
C LEU A 80 -10.39 9.38 -6.58
N PHE A 81 -11.16 8.41 -6.10
CA PHE A 81 -12.46 8.08 -6.69
C PHE A 81 -13.43 9.27 -6.61
N GLN A 82 -13.42 10.01 -5.49
CA GLN A 82 -14.21 11.23 -5.35
C GLN A 82 -13.72 12.37 -6.25
N LEU A 83 -12.40 12.47 -6.50
CA LEU A 83 -11.83 13.44 -7.43
C LEU A 83 -12.18 13.11 -8.88
N ASP A 84 -12.10 11.83 -9.26
CA ASP A 84 -12.41 11.33 -10.61
C ASP A 84 -13.89 11.53 -10.96
N VAL A 85 -14.81 11.27 -10.02
CA VAL A 85 -16.26 11.53 -10.22
C VAL A 85 -16.57 13.03 -10.35
N ARG A 86 -15.69 13.91 -9.86
CA ARG A 86 -15.92 15.36 -9.82
C ARG A 86 -15.37 16.10 -11.04
N ASN A 87 -14.41 15.50 -11.74
CA ASN A 87 -13.83 16.00 -12.99
C ASN A 87 -14.63 15.51 -14.20
#